data_AF-A0A1J5S7A4-F1
#
_entry.id   AF-A0A1J5S7A4-F1
#
_cell.length_a   1.000
_cell.length_b   1.000
_cell.length_c   1.000
_cell.angle_alpha   90.00
_cell.angle_beta   90.00
_cell.angle_gamma   90.00
#
_symmetry.space_group_name_H-M   'P 1'
#
loop_
_entity.id
_entity.type
_entity.pdbx_description
1 polymer ?
#
loop_
_entity_poly.entity_id
_entity_poly.type
_entity_poly.pdbx_seq_one_letter_code
_entity_poly.pdbx_strand_id
1 'polypeptide(L)'
;MKMLPSLFVSHGSPMMAMENSPARQFLTEWSIHNETPSAILVVSAHWESIGGPAVSLAERPDTIHDFGEFPRDLYEIKYPAPGLFTPF
;
A
#
# COMPACT_ATOMS: atom_id res chain seq x y z
N MET A 1 4.70 -11.02 -22.37
CA MET A 1 4.60 -10.14 -21.17
C MET A 1 5.92 -10.21 -20.43
N LYS A 2 6.47 -9.06 -20.03
CA LYS A 2 7.64 -9.00 -19.15
C LYS A 2 7.15 -9.21 -17.72
N MET A 3 7.80 -10.10 -16.96
CA MET A 3 7.50 -10.23 -15.53
C MET A 3 8.15 -9.07 -14.79
N LEU A 4 7.32 -8.32 -14.05
CA LEU A 4 7.80 -7.31 -13.11
C LEU A 4 8.21 -7.99 -11.80
N PRO A 5 9.20 -7.45 -11.06
CA PRO A 5 9.61 -8.01 -9.78
C PRO A 5 8.49 -7.92 -8.74
N SER A 6 8.45 -8.87 -7.81
CA SER A 6 7.70 -8.73 -6.57
C SER A 6 8.55 -8.02 -5.52
N LEU A 7 7.90 -7.22 -4.68
CA LEU A 7 8.53 -6.56 -3.54
C LEU A 7 7.89 -7.05 -2.25
N PHE A 8 8.73 -7.46 -1.30
CA PHE A 8 8.30 -7.65 0.09
C PHE A 8 8.70 -6.42 0.89
N VAL A 9 7.71 -5.73 1.45
CA VAL A 9 7.90 -4.56 2.30
C VAL A 9 7.47 -4.92 3.72
N SER A 10 8.36 -4.74 4.69
CA SER A 10 7.99 -4.87 6.11
C SER A 10 6.98 -3.78 6.47
N HIS A 11 5.85 -4.15 7.09
CA HIS A 11 4.82 -3.17 7.47
C HIS A 11 5.31 -2.18 8.56
N GLY A 12 6.26 -2.60 9.40
CA GLY A 12 6.98 -1.72 10.33
C GLY A 12 6.07 -0.90 11.27
N SER A 13 6.57 0.25 11.70
CA SER A 13 5.80 1.26 12.44
C SER A 13 5.07 2.19 11.47
N PRO A 14 3.79 2.55 11.72
CA PRO A 14 3.06 3.57 10.95
C PRO A 14 3.81 4.90 10.81
N MET A 15 4.66 5.23 11.79
CA MET A 15 5.49 6.44 11.75
C MET A 15 6.41 6.51 10.53
N MET A 16 6.74 5.39 9.88
CA MET A 16 7.52 5.36 8.64
C MET A 16 6.90 6.23 7.53
N ALA A 17 5.59 6.48 7.55
CA ALA A 17 4.94 7.39 6.61
C ALA A 17 5.43 8.85 6.74
N MET A 18 5.80 9.28 7.94
CA MET A 18 6.18 10.66 8.26
C MET A 18 7.66 10.83 8.61
N GLU A 19 8.27 9.81 9.22
CA GLU A 19 9.65 9.87 9.70
C GLU A 19 10.66 9.76 8.57
N ASN A 20 11.66 10.63 8.58
CA ASN A 20 12.85 10.46 7.75
C ASN A 20 13.68 9.30 8.30
N SER A 21 13.53 8.14 7.66
CA SER A 21 14.29 6.93 7.93
C SER A 21 14.97 6.42 6.64
N PRO A 22 16.07 5.65 6.75
CA PRO A 22 16.69 5.01 5.58
C PRO A 22 15.71 4.14 4.78
N ALA A 23 14.77 3.48 5.46
CA ALA A 23 13.74 2.67 4.81
C ALA A 23 12.77 3.52 3.97
N ARG A 24 12.28 4.65 4.52
CA ARG A 24 11.42 5.59 3.79
C ARG A 24 12.15 6.17 2.58
N GLN A 25 13.41 6.57 2.76
CA GLN A 25 14.23 7.09 1.67
C GLN A 25 14.39 6.07 0.55
N PHE A 26 14.79 4.84 0.90
CA PHE A 26 14.91 3.74 -0.06
C PHE A 26 13.62 3.53 -0.86
N LEU A 27 12.46 3.44 -0.20
CA LEU A 27 11.19 3.21 -0.87
C LEU A 27 10.75 4.40 -1.74
N THR A 28 11.11 5.63 -1.36
CA THR A 28 10.80 6.85 -2.15
C THR A 28 11.65 6.92 -3.43
N GLU A 29 12.89 6.47 -3.35
CA GLU A 29 13.84 6.47 -4.47
C GLU A 29 13.75 5.19 -5.33
N TRP A 30 13.07 4.16 -4.84
CA TRP A 30 12.95 2.87 -5.53
C TRP A 30 12.14 2.99 -6.82
N SER A 31 12.65 2.39 -7.89
CA SER A 31 12.03 2.34 -9.21
C SER A 31 12.24 0.96 -9.84
N ILE A 32 11.19 0.42 -10.47
CA ILE A 32 11.24 -0.86 -11.19
C ILE A 32 11.90 -0.63 -12.55
N HIS A 33 13.23 -0.50 -12.61
CA HIS A 33 13.96 -0.33 -13.88
C HIS A 33 13.36 0.75 -14.82
N ASN A 34 12.77 1.83 -14.29
CA ASN A 34 12.05 2.86 -15.04
C ASN A 34 10.76 2.40 -15.74
N GLU A 35 10.22 1.24 -15.39
CA GLU A 35 8.91 0.75 -15.83
C GLU A 35 7.84 1.05 -14.78
N THR A 36 6.72 1.63 -15.23
CA THR A 36 5.55 1.85 -14.38
C THR A 36 4.57 0.70 -14.57
N PRO A 37 4.21 -0.06 -13.52
CA PRO A 37 3.21 -1.10 -13.63
C PRO A 37 1.85 -0.51 -14.00
N SER A 38 1.06 -1.22 -14.81
CA SER A 38 -0.33 -0.83 -15.10
C SER A 38 -1.26 -1.02 -13.90
N ALA A 39 -0.90 -1.90 -12.98
CA ALA A 39 -1.59 -2.13 -11.70
C ALA A 39 -0.61 -2.76 -10.69
N ILE A 40 -0.90 -2.57 -9.39
CA ILE A 40 -0.18 -3.21 -8.29
C ILE A 40 -1.17 -4.06 -7.50
N LEU A 41 -0.86 -5.34 -7.29
CA LEU A 41 -1.55 -6.19 -6.33
C LEU A 41 -0.85 -6.07 -4.98
N VAL A 42 -1.57 -5.57 -3.96
CA VAL A 42 -1.07 -5.47 -2.60
C VAL A 42 -1.65 -6.62 -1.77
N VAL A 43 -0.78 -7.34 -1.07
CA VAL A 43 -1.15 -8.35 -0.06
C VAL A 43 -0.66 -7.84 1.29
N SER A 44 -1.59 -7.63 2.22
CA SER A 44 -1.29 -7.04 3.53
C SER A 44 -1.44 -8.07 4.65
N ALA A 45 -0.50 -8.07 5.59
CA ALA A 45 -0.57 -8.91 6.79
C ALA A 45 -1.74 -8.54 7.71
N HIS A 46 -2.29 -7.32 7.58
CA HIS A 46 -3.38 -6.82 8.41
C HIS A 46 -4.75 -6.90 7.72
N TRP A 47 -4.81 -7.35 6.46
CA TRP A 47 -6.07 -7.48 5.73
C TRP A 47 -6.49 -8.95 5.68
N GLU A 48 -7.17 -9.36 6.75
CA GLU A 48 -7.65 -10.73 6.92
C GLU A 48 -9.09 -10.91 6.42
N SER A 49 -9.39 -12.13 5.97
CA SER A 49 -10.73 -12.52 5.52
C SER A 49 -11.12 -13.88 6.11
N ILE A 50 -12.40 -14.03 6.44
CA ILE A 50 -12.94 -15.28 6.98
C ILE A 50 -13.49 -16.11 5.83
N GLY A 51 -13.14 -17.40 5.77
CA GLY A 51 -13.70 -18.34 4.81
C GLY A 51 -12.91 -18.50 3.50
N GLY A 52 -11.75 -17.83 3.36
CA GLY A 52 -10.82 -18.00 2.24
C GLY A 52 -10.28 -16.67 1.72
N PRO A 53 -9.42 -16.70 0.68
CA PRO A 53 -8.86 -15.49 0.09
C PRO A 53 -9.95 -14.57 -0.46
N ALA A 54 -9.85 -13.28 -0.13
CA ALA A 54 -10.69 -12.23 -0.68
C ALA A 54 -9.87 -11.28 -1.56
N VAL A 55 -10.55 -10.53 -2.44
CA VAL A 55 -9.95 -9.46 -3.24
C VAL A 55 -10.89 -8.25 -3.19
N SER A 56 -10.35 -7.07 -2.90
CA SER A 56 -11.11 -5.83 -2.99
C SER A 56 -11.19 -5.36 -4.44
N LEU A 57 -12.40 -5.01 -4.88
CA LEU A 57 -12.68 -4.42 -6.20
C LEU A 57 -13.17 -2.98 -6.09
N ALA A 58 -12.93 -2.32 -4.95
CA ALA A 58 -13.34 -0.93 -4.74
C ALA A 58 -12.62 -0.03 -5.76
N GLU A 59 -13.37 0.80 -6.48
CA GLU A 59 -12.80 1.77 -7.46
C GLU A 59 -11.97 2.85 -6.77
N ARG A 60 -12.31 3.17 -5.52
CA ARG A 60 -11.62 4.13 -4.66
C ARG A 60 -11.57 3.55 -3.25
N PRO A 61 -10.57 2.71 -2.92
CA PRO A 61 -10.42 2.16 -1.59
C PRO A 61 -10.26 3.29 -0.56
N ASP A 62 -10.95 3.13 0.58
CA ASP A 62 -10.78 4.02 1.72
C ASP A 62 -9.39 3.84 2.35
N THR A 63 -8.84 4.91 2.89
CA THR A 63 -7.66 4.82 3.76
C THR A 63 -8.07 4.32 5.14
N ILE A 64 -7.66 3.09 5.46
CA ILE A 64 -7.91 2.45 6.75
C ILE A 64 -6.71 2.70 7.66
N HIS A 65 -6.97 3.18 8.87
CA HIS A 65 -5.96 3.31 9.94
C HIS A 65 -6.25 2.22 10.98
N ASP A 66 -5.55 1.10 10.87
CA ASP A 66 -5.71 -0.10 11.69
C ASP A 66 -4.72 -0.18 12.87
N PHE A 67 -4.25 0.99 13.33
CA PHE A 67 -3.30 1.15 14.43
C PHE A 67 -3.81 2.14 15.48
N GLY A 68 -3.32 2.00 16.72
CA GLY A 68 -3.71 2.80 17.89
C GLY A 68 -2.53 3.50 18.56
N GLU A 69 -2.81 4.54 19.36
CA GLU A 69 -1.83 5.23 20.21
C GLU A 69 -0.71 5.99 19.47
N PHE A 70 -0.99 6.42 18.23
CA PHE A 70 -0.08 7.23 17.42
C PHE A 70 -0.46 8.72 17.39
N PRO A 71 0.45 9.62 16.95
CA PRO A 71 0.13 11.03 16.76
C PRO A 71 -1.07 11.24 15.81
N ARG A 72 -1.88 12.27 16.10
CA ARG A 72 -3.06 12.64 15.31
C ARG A 72 -2.77 12.78 13.81
N ASP A 73 -1.62 13.36 13.48
CA ASP A 73 -1.21 13.62 12.10
C ASP A 73 -1.20 12.34 11.24
N LEU A 74 -0.91 11.17 11.82
CA LEU A 74 -0.98 9.89 11.08
C LEU A 74 -2.41 9.55 10.66
N TYR A 75 -3.40 9.81 11.51
CA TYR A 75 -4.81 9.53 11.23
C TYR A 75 -5.42 10.50 10.20
N GLU A 76 -4.77 11.64 9.97
CA GLU A 76 -5.17 12.63 8.99
C GLU A 76 -4.61 12.33 7.59
N ILE A 77 -3.63 11.43 7.47
CA ILE A 77 -3.12 10.98 6.18
C ILE A 77 -4.26 10.30 5.39
N LYS A 78 -4.38 10.69 4.12
CA LYS A 78 -5.27 10.06 3.15
C LYS A 78 -4.46 9.58 1.96
N TYR A 79 -4.72 8.35 1.54
CA TYR A 79 -4.15 7.73 0.37
C TYR A 79 -5.30 7.34 -0.59
N PRO A 80 -5.82 8.29 -1.39
CA PRO A 80 -6.92 8.05 -2.32
C PRO A 80 -6.41 7.35 -3.59
N ALA A 81 -5.90 6.13 -3.43
CA ALA A 81 -5.41 5.34 -4.55
C ALA A 81 -6.53 5.06 -5.55
N PRO A 82 -6.26 5.08 -6.87
CA PRO A 82 -7.17 4.49 -7.82
C PRO A 82 -7.22 2.98 -7.58
N GLY A 83 -8.42 2.45 -7.32
CA GLY A 83 -8.65 1.02 -7.30
C GLY A 83 -8.86 0.46 -8.70
N LEU A 84 -9.32 -0.79 -8.77
CA LEU A 84 -9.58 -1.43 -10.05
C LEU A 84 -10.89 -0.91 -10.64
N PHE A 85 -10.81 0.09 -11.53
CA PHE A 85 -11.92 0.49 -12.37
C PHE A 85 -11.93 -0.37 -13.64
N THR A 86 -12.95 -1.22 -13.77
CA THR A 86 -13.31 -1.85 -15.04
C THR A 86 -14.62 -1.23 -15.52
N PRO A 87 -14.59 -0.30 -16.50
CA PRO A 87 -15.79 0.08 -17.20
C PRO A 87 -16.18 -1.12 -18.08
N PHE A 88 -17.28 -1.78 -17.75
CA PHE A 88 -18.00 -2.58 -18.74
C PHE A 88 -18.81 -1.65 -19.63
#